data_AF-A0AAU9UXS4-F1
#
_entry.id   AF-A0AAU9UXS4-F1
#
_cell.length_a   1.000
_cell.length_b   1.000
_cell.length_c   1.000
_cell.angle_alpha   90.00
_cell.angle_beta   90.00
_cell.angle_gamma   90.00
#
_symmetry.space_group_name_H-M   'P 1'
#
loop_
_entity.id
_entity.type
_entity.pdbx_description
1 polymer ?
#
loop_
_entity_poly.entity_id
_entity_poly.type
_entity_poly.pdbx_seq_one_letter_code
_entity_poly.pdbx_strand_id
1 'polypeptide(L)'
;MSVKIMTLAREICAIPQRNSMNVNLSQEQKEKVKTYTAECIKETGVKPEILAEAKKGHLDNDEGLKKFIYCFFLKAGIVSSDGKLNTDVALAKLPTGVDKTAAAKVLNECKNKKSSSPADIAFEIFKCYYTNTKQHVLFE
;
A
#
# COMPACT_ATOMS: atom_id res chain seq x y z
N MET A 1 3.63 13.21 10.49
CA MET A 1 3.23 12.02 9.73
C MET A 1 4.37 11.03 9.78
N SER A 2 4.14 9.99 10.56
CA SER A 2 5.05 8.87 10.76
C SER A 2 4.38 7.63 10.19
N VAL A 3 5.18 6.66 9.78
CA VAL A 3 4.67 5.36 9.35
C VAL A 3 5.10 4.31 10.35
N LYS A 4 4.17 3.44 10.71
CA LYS A 4 4.42 2.34 11.60
C LYS A 4 4.58 1.07 10.77
N ILE A 5 5.75 0.46 10.86
CA ILE A 5 6.02 -0.85 10.27
C ILE A 5 5.66 -1.90 11.32
N MET A 6 4.59 -2.66 11.08
CA MET A 6 4.21 -3.79 11.92
C MET A 6 4.69 -5.09 11.30
N THR A 7 5.47 -5.87 12.04
CA THR A 7 5.90 -7.20 11.59
C THR A 7 4.96 -8.27 12.15
N LEU A 8 4.34 -9.05 11.27
CA LEU A 8 3.55 -10.22 11.63
C LEU A 8 4.41 -11.48 11.46
N ALA A 9 4.88 -12.03 12.58
CA ALA A 9 5.52 -13.34 12.61
C ALA A 9 4.44 -14.43 12.66
N ARG A 10 4.34 -15.25 11.60
CA ARG A 10 3.66 -16.55 11.66
C ARG A 10 4.65 -17.57 12.22
N GLU A 11 4.75 -17.68 13.54
CA GLU A 11 5.49 -18.76 14.20
C GLU A 11 4.56 -19.71 14.95
N ILE A 12 5.01 -20.96 15.04
CA ILE A 12 4.29 -22.16 15.49
C ILE A 12 4.13 -22.21 17.03
N CYS A 13 4.64 -21.23 17.78
CA CYS A 13 4.66 -21.25 19.24
C CYS A 13 3.96 -20.02 19.88
N ALA A 14 2.68 -20.22 20.21
CA ALA A 14 1.83 -19.66 21.28
C ALA A 14 1.94 -18.21 21.83
N ILE A 15 2.80 -17.29 21.37
CA ILE A 15 2.73 -15.86 21.77
C ILE A 15 2.96 -14.94 20.56
N PRO A 16 1.96 -14.16 20.10
CA PRO A 16 2.17 -13.22 19.00
C PRO A 16 3.06 -12.05 19.47
N GLN A 17 4.36 -12.11 19.19
CA GLN A 17 5.25 -10.95 19.32
C GLN A 17 4.99 -9.98 18.16
N ARG A 18 4.18 -8.94 18.39
CA ARG A 18 4.07 -7.79 17.48
C ARG A 18 5.26 -6.86 17.71
N ASN A 19 6.29 -6.95 16.89
CA ASN A 19 7.31 -5.91 16.87
C ASN A 19 6.86 -4.77 15.96
N SER A 20 6.91 -3.51 16.43
CA SER A 20 6.53 -2.33 15.64
C SER A 20 7.63 -1.29 15.63
N MET A 21 8.00 -0.80 14.45
CA MET A 21 8.99 0.26 14.27
C MET A 21 8.31 1.52 13.74
N ASN A 22 8.66 2.68 14.31
CA ASN A 22 8.20 3.98 13.82
C ASN A 22 9.26 4.58 12.88
N VAL A 23 8.82 4.98 11.69
CA VAL A 23 9.67 5.55 10.66
C VAL A 23 9.16 6.95 10.31
N ASN A 24 10.05 7.93 10.35
CA ASN A 24 9.73 9.29 9.92
C ASN A 24 10.00 9.43 8.42
N LEU A 25 8.98 9.85 7.67
CA LEU A 25 9.14 10.21 6.26
C LEU A 25 9.88 11.55 6.11
N SER A 26 10.60 11.71 5.00
CA SER A 26 11.18 13.00 4.62
C SER A 26 10.07 14.03 4.37
N GLN A 27 10.41 15.32 4.43
CA GLN A 27 9.43 16.37 4.18
C GLN A 27 8.83 16.28 2.77
N GLU A 28 9.65 15.98 1.77
CA GLU A 28 9.20 15.78 0.39
C GLU A 28 8.22 14.60 0.26
N GLN A 29 8.52 13.47 0.91
CA GLN A 29 7.62 12.31 0.93
C GLN A 29 6.29 12.65 1.59
N LYS A 30 6.31 13.41 2.69
CA LYS A 30 5.10 13.83 3.41
C LYS A 30 4.21 14.70 2.54
N GLU A 31 4.78 15.68 1.85
CA GLU A 31 4.01 16.58 0.99
C GLU A 31 3.42 15.82 -0.21
N LYS A 32 4.18 14.95 -0.87
CA LYS A 32 3.64 14.12 -1.97
C LYS A 32 2.49 13.23 -1.52
N VAL A 33 2.61 12.56 -0.38
CA VAL A 33 1.53 11.72 0.17
C VAL A 33 0.28 12.55 0.46
N LYS A 34 0.41 13.74 1.06
CA LYS A 34 -0.73 14.63 1.31
C LYS A 34 -1.39 15.09 0.02
N THR A 35 -0.60 15.60 -0.93
CA THR A 35 -1.10 16.10 -2.21
C THR A 35 -1.85 15.02 -2.97
N TYR A 36 -1.23 13.84 -3.15
CA TYR A 36 -1.87 12.74 -3.87
C TYR A 36 -3.12 12.24 -3.15
N THR A 37 -3.10 12.18 -1.82
CA THR A 37 -4.29 11.79 -1.03
C THR A 37 -5.44 12.77 -1.26
N ALA A 38 -5.19 14.08 -1.17
CA ALA A 38 -6.22 15.10 -1.35
C ALA A 38 -6.81 15.09 -2.76
N GLU A 39 -5.95 15.02 -3.78
CA GLU A 39 -6.36 14.91 -5.18
C GLU A 39 -7.19 13.66 -5.42
N CYS A 40 -6.71 12.50 -4.97
CA CYS A 40 -7.40 11.23 -5.21
C CYS A 40 -8.72 11.11 -4.43
N ILE A 41 -8.85 11.72 -3.23
CA ILE A 41 -10.15 11.82 -2.56
C ILE A 41 -11.14 12.61 -3.43
N LYS A 42 -10.71 13.75 -3.96
CA LYS A 42 -11.54 14.61 -4.81
C LYS A 42 -11.94 13.93 -6.12
N GLU A 43 -11.00 13.24 -6.78
CA GLU A 43 -11.23 12.56 -8.05
C GLU A 43 -12.14 11.34 -7.93
N THR A 44 -12.06 10.61 -6.82
CA THR A 44 -12.71 9.30 -6.69
C THR A 44 -13.97 9.32 -5.85
N GLY A 45 -14.16 10.35 -5.03
CA GLY A 45 -15.29 10.46 -4.11
C GLY A 45 -15.27 9.40 -2.99
N VAL A 46 -14.13 8.76 -2.75
CA VAL A 46 -13.99 7.78 -1.65
C VAL A 46 -14.35 8.42 -0.32
N LYS A 47 -15.13 7.70 0.49
CA LYS A 47 -15.58 8.21 1.77
C LYS A 47 -14.45 8.18 2.80
N PRO A 48 -14.32 9.21 3.66
CA PRO A 48 -13.28 9.26 4.69
C PRO A 48 -13.24 8.04 5.61
N GLU A 49 -14.40 7.48 5.96
CA GLU A 49 -14.51 6.28 6.79
C GLU A 49 -13.89 5.05 6.14
N ILE A 50 -14.07 4.86 4.83
CA ILE A 50 -13.49 3.75 4.07
C ILE A 50 -11.96 3.89 4.03
N LEU A 51 -11.44 5.11 3.86
CA LEU A 51 -10.01 5.36 3.94
C LEU A 51 -9.43 5.15 5.34
N ALA A 52 -10.18 5.51 6.39
CA ALA A 52 -9.76 5.31 7.77
C ALA A 52 -9.62 3.82 8.11
N GLU A 53 -10.54 2.97 7.61
CA GLU A 53 -10.45 1.52 7.76
C GLU A 53 -9.33 0.92 6.90
N ALA A 54 -9.17 1.38 5.66
CA ALA A 54 -8.06 0.96 4.80
C ALA A 54 -6.69 1.24 5.41
N LYS A 55 -6.51 2.38 6.10
CA LYS A 55 -5.27 2.72 6.84
C LYS A 55 -4.97 1.77 7.99
N LYS A 56 -5.98 1.09 8.55
CA LYS A 56 -5.83 0.07 9.59
C LYS A 56 -5.60 -1.32 9.00
N GLY A 57 -5.62 -1.46 7.68
CA GLY A 57 -5.47 -2.73 6.98
C GLY A 57 -6.76 -3.40 6.56
N HIS A 58 -7.91 -2.78 6.79
CA HIS A 58 -9.20 -3.30 6.35
C HIS A 58 -9.49 -2.84 4.91
N LEU A 59 -9.16 -3.72 3.95
CA LEU A 59 -9.30 -3.44 2.53
C LEU A 59 -10.64 -3.99 2.01
N ASP A 60 -11.69 -3.19 2.19
CA ASP A 60 -13.02 -3.51 1.68
C ASP A 60 -13.07 -3.46 0.15
N ASN A 61 -13.96 -4.27 -0.44
CA ASN A 61 -14.16 -4.31 -1.88
C ASN A 61 -15.04 -3.13 -2.37
N ASP A 62 -14.72 -1.91 -1.93
CA ASP A 62 -15.43 -0.68 -2.26
C ASP A 62 -14.90 -0.04 -3.56
N GLU A 63 -15.80 0.43 -4.43
CA GLU A 63 -15.41 1.04 -5.70
C GLU A 63 -14.61 2.34 -5.53
N GLY A 64 -14.98 3.18 -4.55
CA GLY A 64 -14.26 4.41 -4.25
C GLY A 64 -12.84 4.10 -3.77
N LEU A 65 -12.68 3.10 -2.90
CA LEU A 65 -11.38 2.66 -2.41
C LEU A 65 -10.47 2.12 -3.52
N LYS A 66 -11.01 1.29 -4.42
CA LYS A 66 -10.26 0.78 -5.59
C LYS A 66 -9.74 1.92 -6.47
N LYS A 67 -10.62 2.86 -6.81
CA LYS A 67 -10.28 4.04 -7.63
C LYS A 67 -9.26 4.92 -6.90
N PHE A 68 -9.39 5.07 -5.58
CA PHE A 68 -8.43 5.82 -4.76
C PHE A 68 -7.03 5.20 -4.78
N ILE A 69 -6.93 3.89 -4.54
CA ILE A 69 -5.65 3.17 -4.55
C ILE A 69 -4.99 3.28 -5.93
N TYR A 70 -5.76 3.09 -7.00
CA TYR A 70 -5.27 3.26 -8.36
C TYR A 70 -4.77 4.68 -8.64
N CYS A 71 -5.57 5.70 -8.31
CA CYS A 71 -5.19 7.11 -8.48
C CYS A 71 -3.88 7.41 -7.74
N PHE A 72 -3.77 6.99 -6.48
CA PHE A 72 -2.58 7.23 -5.67
C PHE A 72 -1.35 6.52 -6.25
N PHE A 73 -1.49 5.25 -6.65
CA PHE A 73 -0.39 4.49 -7.24
C PHE A 73 0.02 5.00 -8.61
N LEU A 74 -0.93 5.49 -9.42
CA LEU A 74 -0.66 6.10 -10.71
C LEU A 74 0.15 7.39 -10.54
N LYS A 75 -0.29 8.30 -9.66
CA LYS A 75 0.44 9.56 -9.36
C LYS A 75 1.81 9.31 -8.71
N ALA A 76 1.95 8.21 -7.96
CA ALA A 76 3.22 7.79 -7.39
C ALA A 76 4.15 7.07 -8.39
N GLY A 77 3.65 6.71 -9.58
CA GLY A 77 4.37 5.93 -10.59
C GLY A 77 4.53 4.44 -10.25
N ILE A 78 3.81 3.96 -9.24
CA ILE A 78 3.84 2.56 -8.79
C ILE A 78 3.11 1.66 -9.80
N VAL A 79 2.04 2.17 -10.41
CA VAL A 79 1.35 1.49 -11.51
C VAL A 79 1.29 2.39 -12.74
N SER A 80 1.27 1.80 -13.93
CA SER A 80 0.98 2.48 -15.19
C SER A 80 -0.53 2.65 -15.41
N SER A 81 -0.91 3.39 -16.45
CA SER A 81 -2.32 3.66 -16.79
C SER A 81 -3.11 2.38 -17.10
N ASP A 82 -2.47 1.33 -17.60
CA ASP A 82 -3.06 0.01 -17.82
C ASP A 82 -3.05 -0.89 -16.56
N GLY A 83 -2.63 -0.36 -15.42
CA GLY A 83 -2.65 -1.05 -14.13
C GLY A 83 -1.44 -1.96 -13.86
N LYS A 84 -0.41 -1.97 -14.70
CA LYS A 84 0.78 -2.80 -14.48
C LYS A 84 1.67 -2.23 -13.38
N LEU A 85 2.13 -3.11 -12.49
CA LEU A 85 3.05 -2.75 -11.41
C LEU A 85 4.46 -2.44 -11.93
N ASN A 86 5.01 -1.30 -11.52
CA ASN A 86 6.42 -0.99 -11.61
C ASN A 86 7.11 -1.34 -10.27
N THR A 87 7.69 -2.55 -10.22
CA THR A 87 8.32 -3.08 -9.00
C THR A 87 9.46 -2.21 -8.49
N ASP A 88 10.27 -1.64 -9.38
CA ASP A 88 11.43 -0.83 -8.99
C ASP A 88 10.98 0.48 -8.32
N VAL A 89 9.97 1.13 -8.88
CA VAL A 89 9.37 2.33 -8.28
C VAL A 89 8.71 1.97 -6.95
N ALA A 90 7.94 0.87 -6.88
CA ALA A 90 7.31 0.42 -5.64
C ALA A 90 8.35 0.22 -4.51
N LEU A 91 9.46 -0.46 -4.79
CA LEU A 91 10.55 -0.69 -3.84
C LEU A 91 11.28 0.60 -3.43
N ALA A 92 11.44 1.54 -4.36
CA ALA A 92 12.06 2.83 -4.07
C ALA A 92 11.18 3.71 -3.16
N LYS A 93 9.86 3.54 -3.18
CA LYS A 93 8.91 4.29 -2.35
C LYS A 93 8.68 3.71 -0.95
N LEU A 94 9.15 2.49 -0.69
CA LEU A 94 9.03 1.89 0.65
C LEU A 94 9.84 2.70 1.68
N PRO A 95 9.31 2.91 2.89
CA PRO A 95 10.03 3.59 3.97
C PRO A 95 11.34 2.87 4.34
N THR A 96 12.26 3.61 4.95
CA THR A 96 13.44 3.01 5.58
C THR A 96 13.01 2.01 6.67
N GLY A 97 13.69 0.87 6.77
CA GLY A 97 13.34 -0.20 7.73
C GLY A 97 12.42 -1.29 7.20
N VAL A 98 11.81 -1.12 6.02
CA VAL A 98 11.20 -2.25 5.30
C VAL A 98 12.31 -3.08 4.64
N ASP A 99 12.24 -4.40 4.80
CA ASP A 99 13.08 -5.36 4.09
C ASP A 99 12.69 -5.35 2.60
N LYS A 100 13.49 -4.64 1.80
CA LYS A 100 13.28 -4.52 0.36
C LYS A 100 13.43 -5.85 -0.38
N THR A 101 14.24 -6.79 0.12
CA THR A 101 14.40 -8.11 -0.50
C THR A 101 13.13 -8.94 -0.31
N ALA A 102 12.59 -8.97 0.91
CA ALA A 102 11.32 -9.63 1.19
C ALA A 102 10.16 -8.96 0.42
N ALA A 103 10.11 -7.63 0.40
CA ALA A 103 9.10 -6.89 -0.35
C ALA A 103 9.20 -7.16 -1.87
N ALA A 104 10.41 -7.23 -2.43
CA ALA A 104 10.63 -7.50 -3.85
C ALA A 104 10.14 -8.88 -4.25
N LYS A 105 10.34 -9.88 -3.38
CA LYS A 105 9.81 -11.24 -3.58
C LYS A 105 8.29 -11.21 -3.69
N VAL A 106 7.61 -10.59 -2.73
CA VAL A 106 6.14 -10.51 -2.70
C VAL A 106 5.60 -9.71 -3.90
N LEU A 107 6.22 -8.58 -4.24
CA LEU A 107 5.81 -7.78 -5.41
C LEU A 107 5.94 -8.59 -6.71
N ASN A 108 7.00 -9.39 -6.85
CA ASN A 108 7.17 -10.27 -8.01
C ASN A 108 6.12 -11.38 -8.09
N GLU A 109 5.65 -11.90 -6.95
CA GLU A 109 4.55 -12.86 -6.88
C GLU A 109 3.20 -12.21 -7.23
N CYS A 110 3.02 -10.92 -6.89
CA CYS A 110 1.77 -10.18 -7.07
C CYS A 110 1.66 -9.39 -8.39
N LYS A 111 2.74 -9.15 -9.13
CA LYS A 111 2.73 -8.24 -10.31
C LYS A 111 1.82 -8.67 -11.47
N ASN A 112 1.49 -9.96 -11.56
CA ASN A 112 0.71 -10.53 -12.67
C ASN A 112 -0.79 -10.68 -12.37
N LYS A 113 -1.30 -10.00 -11.33
CA LYS A 113 -2.75 -9.98 -11.05
C LYS A 113 -3.50 -9.38 -12.24
N LYS A 114 -4.63 -9.98 -12.56
CA LYS A 114 -5.53 -9.57 -13.64
C LYS A 114 -6.91 -9.34 -13.07
N SER A 115 -7.59 -8.32 -13.56
CA SER A 115 -8.97 -8.01 -13.21
C SER A 115 -9.61 -7.18 -14.33
N SER A 116 -10.86 -6.77 -14.14
CA SER A 116 -11.70 -6.17 -15.19
C SER A 116 -11.31 -4.73 -15.57
N SER A 117 -10.67 -3.98 -14.67
CA SER A 117 -10.25 -2.60 -14.91
C SER A 117 -8.85 -2.31 -14.34
N PRO A 118 -8.14 -1.26 -14.79
CA PRO A 118 -6.88 -0.84 -14.18
C PRO A 118 -6.99 -0.59 -12.67
N ALA A 119 -8.14 -0.08 -12.21
CA ALA A 119 -8.40 0.14 -10.80
C ALA A 119 -8.52 -1.17 -10.02
N ASP A 120 -9.25 -2.15 -10.57
CA ASP A 120 -9.33 -3.48 -9.96
C ASP A 120 -7.98 -4.20 -9.97
N ILE A 121 -7.18 -4.06 -11.05
CA ILE A 121 -5.84 -4.63 -11.12
C ILE A 121 -4.95 -4.06 -10.01
N ALA A 122 -4.90 -2.73 -9.87
CA ALA A 122 -4.12 -2.07 -8.81
C ALA A 122 -4.57 -2.50 -7.40
N PHE A 123 -5.88 -2.64 -7.20
CA PHE A 123 -6.43 -3.12 -5.94
C PHE A 123 -6.04 -4.57 -5.63
N GLU A 124 -6.13 -5.48 -6.61
CA GLU A 124 -5.73 -6.88 -6.45
C GLU A 124 -4.22 -7.04 -6.20
N ILE A 125 -3.39 -6.22 -6.86
CA ILE A 125 -1.95 -6.16 -6.59
C ILE A 125 -1.71 -5.71 -5.14
N PHE A 126 -2.39 -4.64 -4.71
CA PHE A 126 -2.24 -4.12 -3.35
C PHE A 126 -2.67 -5.13 -2.29
N LYS A 127 -3.85 -5.75 -2.47
CA LYS A 127 -4.37 -6.77 -1.56
C LYS A 127 -3.45 -7.97 -1.49
N CYS A 128 -2.90 -8.41 -2.64
CA CYS A 128 -1.92 -9.48 -2.70
C CYS A 128 -0.64 -9.13 -1.92
N TYR A 129 -0.09 -7.94 -2.13
CA TYR A 129 1.09 -7.47 -1.42
C TYR A 129 0.83 -7.38 0.09
N TYR A 130 -0.29 -6.77 0.48
CA TYR A 130 -0.69 -6.63 1.88
C TYR A 130 -0.86 -8.00 2.54
N THR A 131 -1.45 -8.99 1.86
CA THR A 131 -1.67 -10.32 2.44
C THR A 131 -0.37 -11.11 2.66
N ASN A 132 0.61 -10.94 1.78
CA ASN A 132 1.82 -11.79 1.75
C ASN A 132 3.05 -11.12 2.35
N THR A 133 3.04 -9.80 2.55
CA THR A 133 4.11 -9.13 3.28
C THR A 133 4.07 -9.53 4.75
N LYS A 134 5.26 -9.69 5.36
CA LYS A 134 5.38 -9.80 6.81
C LYS A 134 5.38 -8.43 7.48
N GLN A 135 5.74 -7.39 6.72
CA GLN A 135 5.87 -6.01 7.21
C GLN A 135 4.75 -5.15 6.60
N HIS A 136 3.81 -4.73 7.44
CA HIS A 136 2.74 -3.82 7.06
C HIS A 136 3.11 -2.39 7.39
N VAL A 137 3.02 -1.50 6.40
CA VAL A 137 3.24 -0.07 6.56
C VAL A 137 1.89 0.60 6.81
N LEU A 138 1.69 1.10 8.03
CA LEU A 138 0.48 1.80 8.45
C LEU A 138 0.76 3.29 8.59
N PHE A 139 -0.09 4.13 8.01
CA PHE A 139 0.06 5.58 8.04
C PHE A 139 -0.70 6.15 9.25
N GLU A 140 0.03 6.81 10.16
CA GLU A 140 -0.48 7.49 11.37
C GLU A 140 -0.34 9.03 11.27
#